data_AF-A0AAT9J281-F1
#
_entry.id   AF-A0AAT9J281-F1
#
_cell.length_a   1.000
_cell.length_b   1.000
_cell.length_c   1.000
_cell.angle_alpha   90.00
_cell.angle_beta   90.00
_cell.angle_gamma   90.00
#
_symmetry.space_group_name_H-M   'P 1'
#
loop_
_entity.id
_entity.type
_entity.pdbx_description
1 polymer ?
#
loop_
_entity_poly.entity_id
_entity_poly.type
_entity_poly.pdbx_seq_one_letter_code
_entity_poly.pdbx_strand_id
1 'polypeptide(L)'
;MAHDHSPHLDRRSLLAGIVAMVGGVVIAPMARAMQAGMDPGYTMEKPYMSDDQRKLTAAVSERIIPTTDTPGAIAAGVPAFIEMMLSEWYWQDERDLVMGGLTAMDSFAKTTYGKPFASATAVQQDAILTLAMEKQLTGAPADSFEHLRQLVIFGYYSSEIGCTIERIYLPVPGRYDGAYPYADVNRVFSS
;
A
#
# COMPACT_ATOMS: atom_id res chain seq x y z
N MET A 1 -59.75 53.79 -0.35
CA MET A 1 -58.97 53.02 0.63
C MET A 1 -58.73 51.63 0.05
N ALA A 2 -57.55 51.38 -0.48
CA ALA A 2 -56.99 50.04 -0.73
C ALA A 2 -55.52 50.24 -1.13
N HIS A 3 -54.61 50.02 -0.18
CA HIS A 3 -53.17 49.95 -0.46
C HIS A 3 -52.88 48.57 -1.06
N ASP A 4 -52.27 48.56 -2.25
CA ASP A 4 -51.69 47.35 -2.84
C ASP A 4 -50.40 47.02 -2.08
N HIS A 5 -50.41 45.88 -1.37
CA HIS A 5 -49.26 45.32 -0.67
C HIS A 5 -48.83 44.04 -1.38
N SER A 6 -48.34 44.17 -2.62
CA SER A 6 -47.61 43.10 -3.28
C SER A 6 -46.19 43.02 -2.68
N PRO A 7 -45.78 41.90 -2.05
CA PRO A 7 -44.44 41.78 -1.49
C PRO A 7 -43.42 41.70 -2.63
N HIS A 8 -42.65 42.77 -2.83
CA HIS A 8 -41.53 42.76 -3.76
C HIS A 8 -40.42 41.86 -3.21
N LEU A 9 -40.33 40.62 -3.72
CA LEU A 9 -39.20 39.74 -3.45
C LEU A 9 -37.94 40.31 -4.12
N ASP A 10 -37.01 40.81 -3.30
CA ASP A 10 -35.71 41.27 -3.78
C ASP A 10 -34.86 40.08 -4.23
N ARG A 11 -34.31 40.18 -5.45
CA ARG A 11 -33.47 39.13 -6.06
C ARG A 11 -32.27 38.81 -5.18
N ARG A 12 -31.70 39.80 -4.50
CA ARG A 12 -30.56 39.58 -3.59
C ARG A 12 -30.95 38.77 -2.37
N SER A 13 -32.10 39.06 -1.77
CA SER A 13 -32.64 38.30 -0.65
C SER A 13 -33.00 36.86 -1.04
N LEU A 14 -33.52 36.67 -2.25
CA LEU A 14 -33.83 35.34 -2.78
C LEU A 14 -32.57 34.51 -3.06
N LEU A 15 -31.54 35.11 -3.67
CA LEU A 15 -30.25 34.47 -3.88
C LEU A 15 -29.52 34.18 -2.56
N ALA A 16 -29.56 35.11 -1.60
CA ALA A 16 -29.01 34.90 -0.27
C ALA A 16 -29.72 33.74 0.46
N GLY A 17 -31.04 33.62 0.33
CA GLY A 17 -31.81 32.49 0.85
C GLY A 17 -31.42 31.16 0.20
N ILE A 18 -31.25 31.12 -1.12
CA ILE A 18 -30.79 29.92 -1.84
C ILE A 18 -29.38 29.51 -1.41
N VAL A 19 -28.45 30.47 -1.31
CA VAL A 19 -27.08 30.21 -0.84
C VAL A 19 -27.06 29.72 0.61
N ALA A 20 -27.90 30.29 1.49
CA ALA A 20 -28.00 29.84 2.88
C ALA A 20 -28.57 28.42 3.00
N MET A 21 -29.59 28.09 2.20
CA MET A 21 -30.20 26.75 2.18
C MET A 21 -29.23 25.70 1.63
N VAL A 22 -28.53 25.99 0.52
CA VAL A 22 -27.55 25.07 -0.07
C VAL A 22 -26.33 24.96 0.83
N GLY A 23 -25.75 26.08 1.25
CA GLY A 23 -24.55 26.13 2.09
C GLY A 23 -24.72 25.39 3.42
N GLY A 24 -25.88 25.52 4.08
CA GLY A 24 -26.15 24.82 5.34
C GLY A 24 -26.19 23.30 5.22
N VAL A 25 -26.63 22.77 4.07
CA VAL A 25 -26.76 21.32 3.86
C VAL A 25 -25.43 20.66 3.49
N VAL A 26 -24.51 21.38 2.83
CA VAL A 26 -23.26 20.77 2.33
C VAL A 26 -22.12 20.80 3.36
N ILE A 27 -22.13 21.74 4.32
CA ILE A 27 -21.04 21.91 5.29
C ILE A 27 -20.87 20.68 6.19
N ALA A 28 -21.96 20.12 6.74
CA ALA A 28 -21.89 18.97 7.63
C ALA A 28 -21.36 17.68 6.96
N PRO A 29 -21.83 17.27 5.77
CA PRO A 29 -21.24 16.12 5.07
C PRO A 29 -19.80 16.36 4.61
N MET A 30 -19.43 17.58 4.18
CA MET A 30 -18.02 17.88 3.85
C MET A 30 -17.11 17.86 5.08
N ALA A 31 -17.54 18.42 6.21
CA ALA A 31 -16.78 18.36 7.45
C ALA A 31 -16.62 16.92 7.94
N ARG A 32 -17.66 16.07 7.81
CA ARG A 32 -17.56 14.63 8.10
C ARG A 32 -16.62 13.91 7.14
N ALA A 33 -16.65 14.23 5.84
CA ALA A 33 -15.72 13.67 4.87
C ALA A 33 -14.27 14.10 5.13
N MET A 34 -14.04 15.34 5.55
CA MET A 34 -12.71 15.83 5.94
C MET A 34 -12.22 15.20 7.25
N GLN A 35 -13.11 14.97 8.22
CA GLN A 35 -12.79 14.32 9.50
C GLN A 35 -12.60 12.81 9.38
N ALA A 36 -13.29 12.17 8.43
CA ALA A 36 -13.10 10.74 8.14
C ALA A 36 -11.70 10.43 7.59
N GLY A 37 -10.92 11.47 7.22
CA GLY A 37 -9.72 11.30 6.42
C GLY A 37 -10.05 10.79 5.03
N MET A 38 -9.07 10.79 4.12
CA MET A 38 -9.14 9.87 3.00
C MET A 38 -8.89 8.48 3.60
N ASP A 39 -9.94 7.83 4.10
CA ASP A 39 -9.88 6.39 4.34
C ASP A 39 -9.62 5.76 2.95
N PRO A 40 -8.45 5.12 2.72
CA PRO A 40 -8.17 4.47 1.45
C PRO A 40 -9.17 3.33 1.16
N GLY A 41 -10.08 3.05 2.09
CA GLY A 41 -11.31 2.30 1.84
C GLY A 41 -11.23 0.84 2.21
N TYR A 42 -10.15 0.42 2.88
CA TYR A 42 -9.95 -0.97 3.28
C TYR A 42 -9.63 -1.08 4.77
N THR A 43 -10.63 -1.55 5.52
CA THR A 43 -10.44 -2.09 6.87
C THR A 43 -10.54 -3.60 6.78
N MET A 44 -9.43 -4.26 7.09
CA MET A 44 -9.35 -5.72 7.08
C MET A 44 -10.33 -6.33 8.09
N GLU A 45 -11.30 -7.13 7.62
CA GLU A 45 -12.35 -7.67 8.48
C GLU A 45 -11.83 -8.72 9.47
N LYS A 46 -10.79 -9.46 9.09
CA LYS A 46 -10.22 -10.57 9.87
C LYS A 46 -8.70 -10.50 9.88
N PRO A 47 -8.10 -9.88 10.91
CA PRO A 47 -6.67 -9.98 11.16
C PRO A 47 -6.19 -11.43 11.07
N TYR A 48 -5.14 -11.67 10.28
CA TYR A 48 -4.62 -13.02 10.03
C TYR A 48 -3.26 -13.24 10.72
N MET A 49 -2.41 -12.22 10.75
CA MET A 49 -1.09 -12.31 11.35
C MET A 49 -1.08 -11.85 12.80
N SER A 50 -0.24 -12.48 13.62
CA SER A 50 0.14 -11.95 14.94
C SER A 50 1.06 -10.72 14.79
N ASP A 51 1.22 -9.94 15.86
CA ASP A 51 2.10 -8.76 15.84
C ASP A 51 3.56 -9.10 15.49
N ASP A 52 4.06 -10.26 15.91
CA ASP A 52 5.40 -10.70 15.57
C ASP A 52 5.52 -11.13 14.11
N GLN A 53 4.47 -11.78 13.56
CA GLN A 53 4.41 -12.10 12.13
C GLN A 53 4.33 -10.82 11.29
N ARG A 54 3.59 -9.80 11.72
CA ARG A 54 3.56 -8.49 11.04
C ARG A 54 4.92 -7.81 11.01
N LYS A 55 5.64 -7.80 12.14
CA LYS A 55 7.01 -7.26 12.21
C LYS A 55 7.97 -8.02 11.30
N LEU A 56 7.85 -9.35 11.25
CA LEU A 56 8.62 -10.21 10.36
C LEU A 56 8.33 -9.89 8.90
N THR A 57 7.05 -9.86 8.50
CA THR A 57 6.60 -9.53 7.14
C THR A 57 7.08 -8.13 6.75
N ALA A 58 7.00 -7.15 7.65
CA ALA A 58 7.51 -5.80 7.41
C ALA A 58 9.02 -5.78 7.18
N ALA A 59 9.80 -6.45 8.04
CA ALA A 59 11.25 -6.51 7.91
C ALA A 59 11.68 -7.21 6.61
N VAL A 60 11.04 -8.32 6.25
CA VAL A 60 11.33 -9.05 4.99
C VAL A 60 10.96 -8.19 3.78
N SER A 61 9.78 -7.57 3.79
CA SER A 61 9.32 -6.71 2.68
C SER A 61 10.26 -5.53 2.45
N GLU A 62 10.69 -4.85 3.53
CA GLU A 62 11.64 -3.73 3.44
C GLU A 62 13.03 -4.18 2.98
N ARG A 63 13.47 -5.39 3.30
CA ARG A 63 14.74 -5.88 2.73
C ARG A 63 14.64 -6.21 1.24
N ILE A 64 13.47 -6.63 0.76
CA ILE A 64 13.23 -6.93 -0.66
C ILE A 64 13.13 -5.63 -1.48
N ILE A 65 12.40 -4.61 -1.00
CA ILE A 65 12.35 -3.27 -1.59
C ILE A 65 12.66 -2.24 -0.49
N PRO A 66 13.96 -1.94 -0.26
CA PRO A 66 14.36 -0.99 0.76
C PRO A 66 14.15 0.45 0.29
N THR A 67 14.02 1.35 1.25
CA THR A 67 14.10 2.79 0.98
C THR A 67 15.47 3.17 0.40
N THR A 68 15.47 3.81 -0.77
CA THR A 68 16.65 4.37 -1.46
C THR A 68 16.42 5.86 -1.74
N ASP A 69 16.50 6.29 -3.00
CA ASP A 69 16.00 7.57 -3.50
C ASP A 69 14.47 7.65 -3.52
N THR A 70 13.78 6.51 -3.41
CA THR A 70 12.32 6.41 -3.25
C THR A 70 11.93 5.66 -1.98
N PRO A 71 10.72 5.90 -1.42
CA PRO A 71 10.27 5.21 -0.20
C PRO A 71 10.10 3.70 -0.41
N GLY A 72 10.54 2.89 0.55
CA GLY A 72 10.52 1.41 0.46
C GLY A 72 9.16 0.75 0.71
N ALA A 73 9.16 -0.58 0.81
CA ALA A 73 7.96 -1.41 0.94
C ALA A 73 7.08 -1.07 2.15
N ILE A 74 7.68 -0.74 3.30
CA ILE A 74 6.92 -0.34 4.49
C ILE A 74 6.17 0.96 4.24
N ALA A 75 6.85 1.96 3.67
CA ALA A 75 6.24 3.25 3.35
C ALA A 75 5.11 3.09 2.32
N ALA A 76 5.27 2.16 1.37
CA ALA A 76 4.26 1.81 0.37
C ALA A 76 3.09 0.96 0.91
N GLY A 77 3.06 0.62 2.21
CA GLY A 77 1.96 -0.13 2.82
C GLY A 77 1.95 -1.63 2.47
N VAL A 78 3.03 -2.16 1.89
CA VAL A 78 3.12 -3.56 1.43
C VAL A 78 2.84 -4.58 2.54
N PRO A 79 3.29 -4.41 3.80
CA PRO A 79 3.02 -5.42 4.84
C PRO A 79 1.53 -5.60 5.14
N ALA A 80 0.77 -4.51 5.15
CA ALA A 80 -0.68 -4.55 5.35
C ALA A 80 -1.40 -5.17 4.14
N PHE A 81 -0.93 -4.85 2.93
CA PHE A 81 -1.39 -5.48 1.69
C PHE A 81 -1.17 -7.00 1.69
N ILE A 82 0.01 -7.47 2.13
CA ILE A 82 0.29 -8.91 2.23
C ILE A 82 -0.69 -9.58 3.20
N GLU A 83 -0.92 -8.99 4.37
CA GLU A 83 -1.85 -9.57 5.34
C GLU A 83 -3.27 -9.69 4.75
N MET A 84 -3.76 -8.63 4.08
CA MET A 84 -5.04 -8.63 3.35
C MET A 84 -5.12 -9.76 2.32
N MET A 85 -4.08 -9.92 1.49
CA MET A 85 -4.05 -10.96 0.46
C MET A 85 -4.13 -12.35 1.09
N LEU A 86 -3.39 -12.57 2.17
CA LEU A 86 -3.42 -13.83 2.90
C LEU A 86 -4.78 -14.06 3.57
N SER A 87 -5.41 -13.06 4.16
CA SER A 87 -6.69 -13.26 4.86
C SER A 87 -7.85 -13.55 3.92
N GLU A 88 -7.96 -12.78 2.83
CA GLU A 88 -9.19 -12.69 2.04
C GLU A 88 -9.09 -13.37 0.68
N TRP A 89 -7.89 -13.47 0.09
CA TRP A 89 -7.75 -13.90 -1.31
C TRP A 89 -7.07 -15.26 -1.49
N TYR A 90 -6.10 -15.58 -0.63
CA TYR A 90 -5.31 -16.80 -0.80
C TYR A 90 -6.05 -18.04 -0.32
N TRP A 91 -5.84 -19.15 -1.03
CA TRP A 91 -6.21 -20.48 -0.57
C TRP A 91 -5.28 -20.95 0.55
N GLN A 92 -5.70 -21.97 1.29
CA GLN A 92 -4.97 -22.41 2.49
C GLN A 92 -3.54 -22.87 2.17
N ASP A 93 -3.35 -23.59 1.07
CA ASP A 93 -2.05 -24.05 0.59
C ASP A 93 -1.11 -22.90 0.19
N GLU A 94 -1.65 -21.85 -0.45
CA GLU A 94 -0.90 -20.63 -0.77
C GLU A 94 -0.50 -19.85 0.49
N ARG A 95 -1.40 -19.76 1.49
CA ARG A 95 -1.08 -19.18 2.79
C ARG A 95 0.02 -19.96 3.48
N ASP A 96 -0.08 -21.28 3.51
CA ASP A 96 0.89 -22.16 4.15
C ASP A 96 2.26 -22.06 3.46
N LEU A 97 2.29 -21.87 2.14
CA LEU A 97 3.51 -21.62 1.37
C LEU A 97 4.22 -20.35 1.83
N VAL A 98 3.49 -19.22 1.90
CA VAL A 98 4.04 -17.92 2.29
C VAL A 98 4.45 -17.91 3.77
N MET A 99 3.55 -18.36 4.66
CA MET A 99 3.78 -18.39 6.10
C MET A 99 4.88 -19.38 6.48
N GLY A 100 4.99 -20.50 5.76
CA GLY A 100 6.09 -21.46 5.92
C GLY A 100 7.44 -20.85 5.59
N GLY A 101 7.54 -20.09 4.49
CA GLY A 101 8.75 -19.34 4.13
C GLY A 101 9.16 -18.31 5.20
N LEU A 102 8.22 -17.48 5.63
CA LEU A 102 8.44 -16.49 6.70
C LEU A 102 8.89 -17.17 7.99
N THR A 103 8.20 -18.23 8.41
CA THR A 103 8.52 -18.97 9.64
C THR A 103 9.91 -19.59 9.58
N ALA A 104 10.30 -20.13 8.42
CA ALA A 104 11.63 -20.70 8.23
C ALA A 104 12.74 -19.63 8.37
N MET A 105 12.54 -18.43 7.81
CA MET A 105 13.50 -17.32 7.93
C MET A 105 13.66 -16.88 9.40
N ASP A 106 12.56 -16.71 10.11
CA ASP A 106 12.59 -16.30 11.53
C ASP A 106 13.19 -17.38 12.43
N SER A 107 12.88 -18.66 12.16
CA SER A 107 13.45 -19.80 12.89
C SER A 107 14.95 -19.93 12.65
N PHE A 108 15.40 -19.72 11.41
CA PHE A 108 16.82 -19.71 11.06
C PHE A 108 17.55 -18.55 11.75
N ALA A 109 16.95 -17.35 11.77
CA ALA A 109 17.51 -16.19 12.48
C ALA A 109 17.66 -16.47 13.98
N LYS A 110 16.62 -17.02 14.61
CA LYS A 110 16.63 -17.38 16.04
C LYS A 110 17.70 -18.42 16.35
N THR A 111 17.82 -19.44 15.51
CA THR A 111 18.78 -20.54 15.71
C THR A 111 20.22 -20.09 15.49
N THR A 112 20.47 -19.31 14.44
CA THR A 112 21.82 -18.94 14.01
C THR A 112 22.35 -17.70 14.72
N TYR A 113 21.48 -16.72 15.00
CA TYR A 113 21.86 -15.42 15.53
C TYR A 113 21.25 -15.11 16.91
N GLY A 114 20.46 -16.03 17.48
CA GLY A 114 19.88 -15.90 18.82
C GLY A 114 18.79 -14.83 18.92
N LYS A 115 18.25 -14.34 17.80
CA LYS A 115 17.26 -13.25 17.76
C LYS A 115 16.29 -13.41 16.58
N PRO A 116 15.07 -12.86 16.67
CA PRO A 116 14.13 -12.85 15.55
C PRO A 116 14.71 -12.15 14.32
N PHE A 117 14.27 -12.54 13.12
CA PHE A 117 14.73 -11.95 11.86
C PHE A 117 14.53 -10.43 11.84
N ALA A 118 13.38 -9.95 12.33
CA ALA A 118 13.07 -8.53 12.40
C ALA A 118 14.02 -7.72 13.31
N SER A 119 14.75 -8.38 14.21
CA SER A 119 15.75 -7.77 15.10
C SER A 119 17.20 -8.09 14.66
N ALA A 120 17.38 -8.83 13.57
CA ALA A 120 18.68 -9.12 13.01
C ALA A 120 19.27 -7.89 12.31
N THR A 121 20.60 -7.84 12.21
CA THR A 121 21.28 -6.78 11.45
C THR A 121 20.98 -6.93 9.96
N ALA A 122 21.13 -5.85 9.17
CA ALA A 122 20.91 -5.90 7.72
C ALA A 122 21.72 -7.02 7.04
N VAL A 123 23.01 -7.17 7.40
CA VAL A 123 23.89 -8.24 6.87
C VAL A 123 23.37 -9.63 7.22
N GLN A 124 22.82 -9.82 8.42
CA GLN A 124 22.23 -11.09 8.83
C GLN A 124 20.91 -11.39 8.11
N GLN A 125 20.09 -10.37 7.91
CA GLN A 125 18.85 -10.49 7.12
C GLN A 125 19.19 -10.86 5.68
N ASP A 126 20.16 -10.19 5.06
CA ASP A 126 20.61 -10.46 3.69
C ASP A 126 21.11 -11.89 3.54
N ALA A 127 21.94 -12.38 4.47
CA ALA A 127 22.41 -13.75 4.44
C ALA A 127 21.25 -14.77 4.47
N ILE A 128 20.20 -14.51 5.25
CA ILE A 128 19.02 -15.38 5.31
C ILE A 128 18.22 -15.31 4.01
N LEU A 129 18.01 -14.10 3.46
CA LEU A 129 17.30 -13.94 2.20
C LEU A 129 18.07 -14.57 1.03
N THR A 130 19.40 -14.47 1.01
CA THR A 130 20.25 -15.17 0.02
C THR A 130 20.06 -16.68 0.11
N LEU A 131 20.06 -17.26 1.31
CA LEU A 131 19.78 -18.69 1.49
C LEU A 131 18.38 -19.06 0.98
N ALA A 132 17.38 -18.21 1.24
CA ALA A 132 16.02 -18.43 0.76
C ALA A 132 15.92 -18.35 -0.77
N MET A 133 16.60 -17.37 -1.40
CA MET A 133 16.73 -17.21 -2.85
C MET A 133 17.37 -18.43 -3.51
N GLU A 134 18.44 -18.95 -2.91
CA GLU A 134 19.17 -20.11 -3.42
C GLU A 134 18.51 -21.44 -3.07
N LYS A 135 17.35 -21.42 -2.42
CA LYS A 135 16.62 -22.61 -1.94
C LYS A 135 17.43 -23.48 -0.98
N GLN A 136 18.34 -22.86 -0.23
CA GLN A 136 19.21 -23.50 0.77
C GLN A 136 18.73 -23.25 2.21
N LEU A 137 17.69 -22.43 2.39
CA LEU A 137 17.10 -22.20 3.70
C LEU A 137 16.39 -23.46 4.22
N THR A 138 16.91 -24.07 5.27
CA THR A 138 16.37 -25.31 5.83
C THR A 138 14.97 -25.08 6.42
N GLY A 139 14.05 -25.99 6.13
CA GLY A 139 12.67 -25.95 6.64
C GLY A 139 11.74 -25.01 5.86
N ALA A 140 12.24 -24.27 4.88
CA ALA A 140 11.40 -23.47 3.99
C ALA A 140 10.74 -24.36 2.92
N PRO A 141 9.44 -24.21 2.63
CA PRO A 141 8.83 -24.81 1.46
C PRO A 141 9.54 -24.37 0.17
N ALA A 142 9.62 -25.27 -0.81
CA ALA A 142 10.15 -24.93 -2.13
C ALA A 142 9.36 -23.76 -2.74
N ASP A 143 10.08 -22.81 -3.36
CA ASP A 143 9.52 -21.62 -4.03
C ASP A 143 8.82 -20.60 -3.13
N SER A 144 8.76 -20.81 -1.81
CA SER A 144 8.14 -19.87 -0.85
C SER A 144 8.73 -18.45 -0.93
N PHE A 145 10.06 -18.34 -1.09
CA PHE A 145 10.71 -17.03 -1.25
C PHE A 145 10.33 -16.34 -2.57
N GLU A 146 10.26 -17.09 -3.68
CA GLU A 146 9.89 -16.50 -4.98
C GLU A 146 8.46 -15.96 -4.92
N HIS A 147 7.54 -16.74 -4.33
CA HIS A 147 6.15 -16.33 -4.16
C HIS A 147 6.02 -15.10 -3.26
N LEU A 148 6.72 -15.09 -2.11
CA LEU A 148 6.76 -13.93 -1.22
C LEU A 148 7.37 -12.69 -1.90
N ARG A 149 8.47 -12.86 -2.64
CA ARG A 149 9.11 -11.76 -3.39
C ARG A 149 8.16 -11.18 -4.43
N GLN A 150 7.48 -12.03 -5.19
CA GLN A 150 6.50 -11.60 -6.19
C GLN A 150 5.34 -10.85 -5.52
N LEU A 151 4.86 -11.31 -4.38
CA LEU A 151 3.80 -10.62 -3.64
C LEU A 151 4.24 -9.24 -3.14
N VAL A 152 5.48 -9.11 -2.64
CA VAL A 152 6.06 -7.81 -2.24
C VAL A 152 6.18 -6.87 -3.44
N ILE A 153 6.72 -7.35 -4.57
CA ILE A 153 6.85 -6.57 -5.81
C ILE A 153 5.48 -6.12 -6.30
N PHE A 154 4.50 -7.02 -6.29
CA PHE A 154 3.15 -6.71 -6.73
C PHE A 154 2.49 -5.66 -5.81
N GLY A 155 2.58 -5.82 -4.49
CA GLY A 155 2.07 -4.83 -3.54
C GLY A 155 2.73 -3.46 -3.70
N TYR A 156 4.05 -3.43 -3.92
CA TYR A 156 4.78 -2.17 -4.09
C TYR A 156 4.40 -1.45 -5.38
N TYR A 157 4.46 -2.12 -6.53
CA TYR A 157 4.19 -1.51 -7.83
C TYR A 157 2.71 -1.29 -8.15
N SER A 158 1.79 -1.72 -7.27
CA SER A 158 0.37 -1.34 -7.29
C SER A 158 0.03 -0.24 -6.27
N SER A 159 0.98 0.14 -5.42
CA SER A 159 0.82 1.26 -4.48
C SER A 159 0.97 2.62 -5.17
N GLU A 160 0.47 3.68 -4.53
CA GLU A 160 0.67 5.06 -4.98
C GLU A 160 2.15 5.40 -5.11
N ILE A 161 3.00 4.99 -4.15
CA ILE A 161 4.44 5.23 -4.18
C ILE A 161 5.09 4.57 -5.40
N GLY A 162 4.79 3.29 -5.63
CA GLY A 162 5.34 2.55 -6.76
C GLY A 162 4.86 3.08 -8.12
N CYS A 163 3.63 3.58 -8.20
CA CYS A 163 3.05 4.11 -9.44
C CYS A 163 3.46 5.56 -9.74
N THR A 164 3.61 6.40 -8.72
CA THR A 164 3.73 7.86 -8.89
C THR A 164 5.09 8.44 -8.56
N ILE A 165 5.88 7.74 -7.74
CA ILE A 165 7.20 8.22 -7.28
C ILE A 165 8.32 7.38 -7.90
N GLU A 166 8.23 6.05 -7.79
CA GLU A 166 9.21 5.14 -8.39
C GLU A 166 9.14 5.18 -9.92
N ARG A 167 7.92 5.22 -10.46
CA ARG A 167 7.66 5.28 -11.90
C ARG A 167 7.26 6.69 -12.32
N ILE A 168 7.37 6.96 -13.62
CA ILE A 168 6.86 8.20 -14.20
C ILE A 168 5.38 8.05 -14.46
N TYR A 169 4.58 8.73 -13.66
CA TYR A 169 3.13 8.70 -13.80
C TYR A 169 2.66 9.58 -14.96
N LEU A 170 2.06 8.95 -15.97
CA LEU A 170 1.46 9.57 -17.14
C LEU A 170 -0.01 9.08 -17.24
N PRO A 171 -0.95 9.72 -16.52
CA PRO A 171 -2.33 9.25 -16.41
C PRO A 171 -3.09 9.26 -17.75
N VAL A 172 -2.64 10.08 -18.70
CA VAL A 172 -3.18 10.14 -20.05
C VAL A 172 -2.01 9.97 -21.02
N PRO A 173 -1.67 8.72 -21.40
CA PRO A 173 -0.63 8.49 -22.38
C PRO A 173 -1.04 9.11 -23.72
N GLY A 174 -0.22 10.05 -24.19
CA GLY A 174 -0.39 10.68 -25.48
C GLY A 174 0.05 9.76 -26.62
N ARG A 175 0.78 10.33 -27.58
CA ARG A 175 1.34 9.55 -28.69
C ARG A 175 2.45 8.61 -28.19
N TYR A 176 2.42 7.37 -28.65
CA TYR A 176 3.53 6.42 -28.47
C TYR A 176 4.77 6.84 -29.27
N ASP A 177 5.92 6.85 -28.60
CA ASP A 177 7.23 7.05 -29.21
C ASP A 177 8.14 5.84 -28.89
N GLY A 178 8.29 4.95 -29.87
CA GLY A 178 9.15 3.77 -29.73
C GLY A 178 10.65 4.06 -29.84
N ALA A 179 11.04 5.28 -30.22
CA ALA A 179 12.43 5.72 -30.33
C ALA A 179 12.85 6.66 -29.20
N TYR A 180 12.03 6.77 -28.14
CA TYR A 180 12.32 7.62 -27.00
C TYR A 180 13.62 7.16 -26.29
N PRO A 181 14.64 8.02 -26.15
CA PRO A 181 15.90 7.62 -25.52
C PRO A 181 15.69 7.28 -24.04
N TYR A 182 16.04 6.05 -23.62
CA TYR A 182 15.95 5.65 -22.22
C TYR A 182 16.75 6.57 -21.29
N ALA A 183 17.89 7.08 -21.76
CA ALA A 183 18.77 7.98 -21.01
C ALA A 183 18.07 9.28 -20.54
N ASP A 184 17.03 9.72 -21.24
CA ASP A 184 16.29 10.95 -20.91
C ASP A 184 15.27 10.73 -19.78
N VAL A 185 14.92 9.46 -19.51
CA VAL A 185 13.87 9.06 -18.56
C VAL A 185 14.44 8.37 -17.33
N ASN A 186 15.35 7.42 -17.59
CA ASN A 186 16.00 6.52 -16.63
C ASN A 186 15.05 5.79 -15.66
N ARG A 187 13.74 5.75 -15.97
CA ARG A 187 12.66 5.16 -15.17
C ARG A 187 11.55 4.64 -16.10
N VAL A 188 10.70 3.75 -15.58
CA VAL A 188 9.59 3.16 -16.33
C VAL A 188 8.34 4.04 -16.18
N PHE A 189 7.55 4.18 -17.25
CA PHE A 189 6.27 4.90 -17.22
C PHE A 189 5.17 4.05 -16.57
N SER A 190 4.23 4.68 -15.86
CA SER A 190 2.97 4.11 -15.36
C SER A 190 1.80 4.97 -15.81
N SER A 191 0.62 4.39 -15.96
CA SER A 191 -0.64 5.08 -16.32
C SER A 191 -1.67 4.92 -15.23
#